data_AF-A0A525W7C6-F1
#
_entry.id   AF-A0A525W7C6-F1
#
_cell.length_a   1.000
_cell.length_b   1.000
_cell.length_c   1.000
_cell.angle_alpha   90.00
_cell.angle_beta   90.00
_cell.angle_gamma   90.00
#
_symmetry.space_group_name_H-M   'P 1'
#
loop_
_entity.id
_entity.type
_entity.pdbx_description
1 polymer ?
#
loop_
_entity_poly.entity_id
_entity_poly.type
_entity_poly.pdbx_seq_one_letter_code
_entity_poly.pdbx_strand_id
1 'polypeptide(L)' 'MAMGGLVHALDVADVVREWTPEGKKLALERVKLPAHDETVLIPAGSFIMGSDRKVDRNAYPAEFPQRTVFLDAYEID' A
#
# COMPACT_ATOMS: atom_id res chain seq x y z
N MET A 1 -31.15 -23.12 -11.59
CA MET A 1 -30.42 -22.71 -10.38
C MET A 1 -28.96 -22.54 -10.77
N ALA A 2 -28.50 -21.31 -10.92
CA ALA A 2 -27.11 -21.01 -11.29
C ALA A 2 -26.27 -20.89 -10.01
N MET A 3 -25.20 -21.68 -9.95
CA MET A 3 -24.20 -21.66 -8.88
C MET A 3 -23.39 -20.36 -8.98
N GLY A 4 -23.69 -19.39 -8.12
CA GLY A 4 -22.92 -18.16 -7.98
C GLY A 4 -21.59 -18.48 -7.28
N GLY A 5 -20.48 -18.26 -7.98
CA GLY A 5 -19.13 -18.47 -7.46
C GLY A 5 -18.85 -17.64 -6.22
N LEU A 6 -18.24 -18.29 -5.22
CA LEU A 6 -17.68 -17.65 -4.03
C LEU A 6 -16.46 -16.82 -4.44
N VAL A 7 -16.67 -15.53 -4.72
CA VAL A 7 -15.57 -14.57 -4.82
C VAL A 7 -15.26 -14.12 -3.39
N HIS A 8 -14.26 -14.75 -2.78
CA HIS A 8 -13.74 -14.35 -1.47
C HIS A 8 -12.80 -13.15 -1.67
N ALA A 9 -13.34 -11.94 -1.62
CA ALA A 9 -12.53 -10.73 -1.49
C ALA A 9 -12.03 -10.67 -0.05
N LEU A 10 -10.86 -11.27 0.21
CA LEU A 10 -10.15 -11.12 1.49
C LEU A 10 -9.70 -9.66 1.61
N ASP A 11 -10.35 -8.90 2.49
CA ASP A 11 -10.00 -7.51 2.75
C ASP A 11 -8.58 -7.43 3.34
N VAL A 12 -7.71 -6.59 2.77
CA VAL A 12 -6.36 -6.35 3.29
C VAL A 12 -6.42 -5.79 4.72
N ALA A 13 -7.48 -5.05 5.04
CA ALA A 13 -7.70 -4.48 6.37
C ALA A 13 -7.95 -5.55 7.47
N ASP A 14 -8.44 -6.74 7.08
CA ASP A 14 -8.71 -7.85 8.00
C ASP A 14 -7.52 -8.81 8.15
N VAL A 15 -6.40 -8.55 7.47
CA VAL A 15 -5.21 -9.40 7.54
C VAL A 15 -4.49 -9.19 8.87
N VAL A 16 -4.74 -10.08 9.83
CA VAL A 16 -3.89 -10.24 11.01
C VAL A 16 -2.59 -10.92 10.56
N ARG A 17 -1.51 -10.14 10.41
CA ARG A 17 -0.18 -10.68 10.06
C ARG A 17 0.44 -11.36 11.28
N GLU A 18 0.31 -12.69 11.35
CA GLU A 18 1.05 -13.49 12.32
C GLU A 18 2.47 -13.81 11.82
N TRP A 19 3.47 -13.47 12.61
CA TRP A 19 4.88 -13.77 12.31
C TRP A 19 5.23 -15.21 12.71
N THR A 20 4.98 -16.16 11.81
CA THR A 20 5.37 -17.56 12.00
C THR A 20 6.91 -17.73 12.00
N PRO A 21 7.46 -18.75 12.67
CA PRO A 21 8.90 -19.04 12.65
C PRO A 21 9.47 -19.22 11.24
N GLU A 22 8.68 -19.80 10.34
CA GLU A 22 9.02 -20.00 8.93
C GLU A 22 9.01 -18.67 8.16
N GLY A 23 8.03 -17.80 8.45
CA GLY A 23 7.96 -16.45 7.90
C GLY A 23 9.15 -15.58 8.31
N LYS A 24 9.63 -15.72 9.56
CA LYS A 24 10.86 -15.07 10.04
C LYS A 24 12.10 -15.53 9.28
N LYS A 25 12.24 -16.83 9.02
CA LYS A 25 13.35 -17.36 8.22
C LYS A 25 13.32 -16.86 6.77
N LEU A 26 12.15 -16.85 6.14
CA LEU A 26 11.99 -16.32 4.78
C LEU A 26 12.26 -14.81 4.69
N ALA A 27 11.87 -14.04 5.72
CA ALA A 27 12.20 -12.62 5.78
C ALA A 27 13.73 -12.40 5.88
N LEU A 28 14.42 -13.17 6.72
CA LEU A 28 15.89 -13.10 6.85
C LEU A 28 16.62 -13.45 5.54
N GLU A 29 16.12 -14.40 4.76
CA GLU A 29 16.67 -14.70 3.43
C GLU A 29 16.39 -13.56 2.42
N ARG A 30 15.24 -12.90 2.50
CA ARG A 30 14.90 -11.75 1.63
C ARG A 30 15.66 -10.47 1.98
N VAL A 31 16.06 -10.29 3.24
CA VAL A 31 16.94 -9.19 3.68
C VAL A 31 18.34 -9.27 3.03
N LYS A 32 18.75 -10.44 2.52
CA LYS A 32 20.03 -10.61 1.82
C LYS A 32 20.01 -10.11 0.37
N LEU A 33 18.86 -9.69 -0.15
CA LEU A 33 18.84 -8.97 -1.42
C LEU A 33 19.62 -7.66 -1.21
N PRO A 34 20.53 -7.29 -2.13
CA PRO A 34 21.25 -6.04 -2.01
C PRO A 34 20.23 -4.92 -1.84
N ALA A 35 20.41 -4.11 -0.79
CA ALA A 35 19.64 -2.90 -0.64
C ALA A 35 19.82 -2.10 -1.94
N HIS A 36 18.71 -1.78 -2.59
CA HIS A 36 18.76 -0.83 -3.69
C HIS A 36 19.00 0.53 -3.03
N ASP A 37 20.25 0.86 -2.68
CA ASP A 37 20.62 2.09 -1.96
C ASP A 37 20.43 3.37 -2.82
N GLU A 38 19.65 3.30 -3.89
CA GLU A 38 19.35 4.42 -4.77
C GLU A 38 18.12 5.15 -4.26
N THR A 39 18.36 6.03 -3.28
CA THR A 39 17.35 7.00 -2.86
C THR A 39 17.05 7.99 -3.99
N VAL A 40 15.76 8.27 -4.20
CA VAL A 40 15.28 9.22 -5.22
C VAL A 40 14.79 10.48 -4.54
N LEU A 41 15.26 11.64 -5.02
CA LEU A 41 14.79 12.95 -4.57
C LEU A 41 13.40 13.25 -5.16
N ILE A 42 12.43 13.46 -4.28
CA ILE A 42 11.11 13.99 -4.60
C ILE A 42 11.15 15.51 -4.42
N PRO A 43 10.83 16.30 -5.45
CA PRO A 43 10.87 17.76 -5.36
C PRO A 43 9.73 18.29 -4.48
N ALA A 44 9.96 19.46 -3.87
CA ALA A 44 8.93 20.17 -3.12
C ALA A 44 7.75 20.52 -4.03
N GLY A 45 6.52 20.31 -3.55
CA GLY A 45 5.34 20.59 -4.35
C GLY A 45 4.03 20.17 -3.71
N SER A 46 2.94 20.57 -4.36
CA SER A 46 1.60 20.12 -4.01
C SER A 46 1.18 18.94 -4.86
N PHE A 47 0.58 17.94 -4.23
CA PHE A 47 -0.03 16.81 -4.90
C PHE A 47 -1.41 16.50 -4.31
N ILE A 48 -2.19 15.70 -5.03
CA ILE A 48 -3.49 15.25 -4.57
C ILE A 48 -3.33 13.94 -3.81
N MET A 49 -3.71 13.95 -2.54
CA MET A 49 -3.64 12.79 -1.64
C MET A 49 -5.05 12.30 -1.31
N GLY A 50 -5.21 10.98 -1.26
CA GLY A 50 -6.50 10.33 -1.02
C GLY A 50 -7.37 10.25 -2.28
N SER A 51 -8.54 9.65 -2.13
CA SER A 51 -9.44 9.29 -3.22
C SER A 51 -10.81 9.98 -3.08
N ASP A 52 -11.59 9.97 -4.16
CA ASP A 52 -13.01 10.37 -4.21
C ASP A 52 -13.78 9.30 -4.98
N ARG A 53 -14.97 8.89 -4.50
CA ARG A 53 -15.80 7.84 -5.12
C ARG A 53 -16.20 8.13 -6.57
N LYS A 54 -16.14 9.41 -6.98
CA LYS A 54 -16.38 9.84 -8.36
C LYS A 54 -15.20 9.50 -9.28
N VAL A 55 -13.99 9.49 -8.75
CA VAL A 55 -12.75 9.28 -9.49
C VAL A 55 -12.28 7.82 -9.35
N ASP A 56 -12.37 7.27 -8.15
CA ASP A 56 -12.08 5.87 -7.84
C ASP A 56 -13.23 5.24 -7.05
N ARG A 57 -13.96 4.34 -7.73
CA ARG A 57 -15.10 3.62 -7.14
C ARG A 57 -14.68 2.48 -6.22
N ASN A 58 -13.44 2.01 -6.32
CA ASN A 58 -12.91 0.89 -5.54
C ASN A 58 -12.15 1.36 -4.30
N ALA A 59 -11.95 2.67 -4.13
CA ALA A 59 -11.27 3.24 -2.99
C ALA A 59 -11.98 2.90 -1.66
N TYR A 60 -11.18 2.51 -0.67
CA TYR A 60 -11.65 2.12 0.66
C TYR A 60 -12.01 3.34 1.52
N PRO A 61 -12.89 3.20 2.53
CA PRO A 61 -13.28 4.30 3.42
C PRO A 61 -12.11 5.10 4.02
N ALA A 62 -10.98 4.45 4.31
CA ALA A 62 -9.80 5.09 4.89
C ALA A 62 -9.01 5.98 3.90
N GLU A 63 -9.25 5.84 2.59
CA GLU A 63 -8.57 6.63 1.55
C GLU A 63 -9.25 7.98 1.30
N PHE A 64 -10.45 8.20 1.84
CA PHE A 64 -11.17 9.47 1.73
C PHE A 64 -10.80 10.43 2.87
N PRO A 65 -10.87 11.76 2.64
CA PRO A 65 -11.20 12.43 1.39
C PRO A 65 -9.97 12.77 0.56
N GLN A 66 -10.18 12.94 -0.74
CA GLN A 66 -9.22 13.56 -1.64
C GLN A 66 -8.95 15.02 -1.22
N ARG A 67 -7.67 15.37 -1.08
CA ARG A 67 -7.22 16.73 -0.70
C ARG A 67 -5.88 17.08 -1.32
N THR A 68 -5.61 18.37 -1.48
CA THR A 68 -4.28 18.85 -1.87
C THR A 68 -3.37 18.92 -0.64
N VAL A 69 -2.19 18.32 -0.73
CA VAL A 69 -1.16 18.33 0.31
C VAL A 69 0.13 18.89 -0.28
N PHE A 70 0.76 19.81 0.44
CA PHE A 70 2.10 20.29 0.13
C PHE A 70 3.12 19.50 0.95
N LEU A 71 4.18 19.04 0.30
CA LEU A 71 5.35 18.47 0.96
C LEU A 71 6.60 19.19 0.48
N ASP A 72 7.52 19.43 1.42
CA ASP A 72 8.87 19.86 1.10
C ASP A 72 9.64 18.74 0.38
N ALA A 73 10.78 19.10 -0.22
CA ALA A 73 11.61 18.12 -0.91
C ALA A 73 12.15 17.08 0.08
N TYR A 74 12.07 15.80 -0.29
CA TYR A 74 12.53 14.69 0.52
C TYR A 74 13.06 13.56 -0.35
N GLU A 75 13.89 12.71 0.24
CA GLU A 75 14.42 11.50 -0.42
C GLU A 75 13.63 10.27 0.05
N ILE A 76 13.38 9.34 -0.87
CA ILE A 76 12.73 8.06 -0.57
C ILE A 76 13.52 6.92 -1.21
N ASP A 77 13.60 5.79 -0.52
CA ASP A 77 14.13 4.50 -0.99
C ASP A 77 13.05 3.74 -1.79
#